data_AF-A0A7C4RQX5-F1
#
_entry.id   AF-A0A7C4RQX5-F1
#
_cell.length_a   1.000
_cell.length_b   1.000
_cell.length_c   1.000
_cell.angle_alpha   90.00
_cell.angle_beta   90.00
_cell.angle_gamma   90.00
#
_symmetry.space_group_name_H-M   'P 1'
#
loop_
_entity.id
_entity.type
_entity.pdbx_description
1 polymer ?
#
loop_
_entity_poly.entity_id
_entity_poly.type
_entity_poly.pdbx_seq_one_letter_code
_entity_poly.pdbx_strand_id
1 'polypeptide(L)' 'MSIRDSSAGSRRTRGRKAETECHCCRKSYRFCWQCRHCGFAICQNCMSEWVQWLSCNGITWYCPDCGETNGFGNQ' A
#
# COMPACT_ATOMS: atom_id res chain seq x y z
N MET A 1 53.85 0.67 -8.87
CA MET A 1 52.53 0.29 -9.42
C MET A 1 51.48 0.80 -8.44
N SER A 2 50.69 1.78 -8.86
CA SER A 2 49.94 2.70 -8.00
C SER A 2 48.51 2.22 -7.69
N ILE A 3 48.18 2.21 -6.40
CA ILE A 3 46.98 2.84 -5.76
C ILE A 3 45.56 2.38 -6.17
N ARG A 4 44.85 1.80 -5.16
CA ARG A 4 43.42 1.92 -4.71
C ARG A 4 42.32 1.69 -5.78
N ASP A 5 41.15 1.11 -5.47
CA ASP A 5 40.15 1.72 -4.59
C ASP A 5 38.91 0.82 -4.37
N SER A 6 38.49 0.77 -3.10
CA SER A 6 37.12 0.79 -2.55
C SER A 6 35.97 0.13 -3.31
N SER A 7 35.57 -1.06 -2.86
CA SER A 7 34.24 -1.63 -3.07
C SER A 7 33.18 -0.90 -2.24
N ALA A 8 32.73 0.25 -2.74
CA ALA A 8 31.56 0.95 -2.21
C ALA A 8 30.27 0.20 -2.61
N GLY A 9 29.76 -0.64 -1.70
CA GLY A 9 28.44 -1.25 -1.83
C GLY A 9 27.36 -0.17 -1.88
N SER A 10 26.77 0.03 -3.06
CA SER A 10 25.66 0.96 -3.28
C SER A 10 24.46 0.54 -2.44
N ARG A 11 24.29 1.20 -1.29
CA ARG A 11 23.11 1.11 -0.44
C ARG A 11 21.96 1.74 -1.22
N ARG A 12 21.21 0.91 -1.96
CA ARG A 12 19.97 1.29 -2.65
C ARG A 12 19.09 2.08 -1.68
N THR A 13 19.11 3.39 -1.80
CA THR A 13 18.18 4.29 -1.13
C THR A 13 16.80 3.86 -1.61
N ARG A 14 16.06 3.15 -0.75
CA ARG A 14 14.64 2.84 -1.00
C ARG A 14 13.96 4.19 -1.20
N GLY A 15 13.73 4.56 -2.46
CA GLY A 15 13.06 5.81 -2.82
C GLY A 15 11.82 5.96 -1.96
N ARG A 16 11.61 7.17 -1.43
CA ARG A 16 10.41 7.46 -0.61
C ARG A 16 9.20 6.99 -1.41
N LYS A 17 8.42 6.05 -0.86
CA LYS A 17 7.18 5.60 -1.50
C LYS A 17 6.32 6.83 -1.81
N ALA A 18 5.91 6.94 -3.08
CA ALA A 18 5.01 7.98 -3.52
C ALA A 18 3.72 7.94 -2.68
N GLU A 19 3.15 9.12 -2.41
CA GLU A 19 1.89 9.20 -1.71
C GLU A 19 0.75 8.78 -2.66
N THR A 20 -0.22 8.06 -2.12
CA THR A 20 -1.42 7.59 -2.84
C THR A 20 -2.64 8.31 -2.27
N GLU A 21 -3.52 8.78 -3.14
CA GLU A 21 -4.77 9.44 -2.75
C GLU A 21 -5.83 8.40 -2.34
N CYS A 22 -6.40 8.57 -1.15
CA CYS A 22 -7.54 7.78 -0.70
C CYS A 22 -8.81 8.19 -1.46
N HIS A 23 -9.51 7.23 -2.04
CA HIS A 23 -10.75 7.48 -2.78
C HIS A 23 -11.92 7.84 -1.86
N CYS A 24 -11.89 7.41 -0.58
CA CYS A 24 -12.95 7.73 0.39
C CYS A 24 -12.87 9.17 0.91
N CYS A 25 -11.69 9.59 1.38
CA CYS A 25 -11.52 10.90 2.04
C CYS A 25 -10.74 11.93 1.21
N ARG A 26 -10.28 11.55 -0.01
CA ARG A 26 -9.58 12.42 -0.97
C ARG A 26 -8.30 13.06 -0.43
N LYS A 27 -7.67 12.42 0.57
CA LYS A 27 -6.38 12.84 1.16
C LYS A 27 -5.27 11.91 0.70
N SER A 28 -4.06 12.45 0.59
CA SER A 28 -2.86 11.70 0.20
C SER A 28 -2.18 11.06 1.41
N TYR A 29 -1.84 9.78 1.29
CA TYR A 29 -1.19 9.01 2.35
C TYR A 29 0.01 8.23 1.84
N ARG A 30 0.97 7.98 2.73
CA ARG A 30 2.11 7.10 2.45
C ARG A 30 1.72 5.63 2.30
N PHE A 31 0.57 5.27 2.87
CA PHE A 31 0.03 3.92 2.83
C PHE A 31 -1.48 3.99 2.57
N CYS A 32 -1.89 3.26 1.53
CA CYS A 32 -3.27 2.92 1.25
C CYS A 32 -3.30 1.44 0.85
N TRP A 33 -4.32 0.71 1.28
CA TRP A 33 -4.64 -0.56 0.62
C TRP A 33 -5.19 -0.23 -0.76
N GLN A 34 -4.62 -0.88 -1.76
CA GLN A 34 -5.03 -0.69 -3.15
C GLN A 34 -5.69 -1.97 -3.63
N CYS A 35 -6.86 -1.83 -4.24
CA CYS A 35 -7.49 -2.90 -4.96
C CYS A 35 -6.61 -3.27 -6.16
N ARG A 36 -6.25 -4.54 -6.28
CA ARG A 36 -5.38 -5.02 -7.35
C ARG A 36 -6.09 -5.05 -8.72
N HIS A 37 -7.42 -5.03 -8.71
CA HIS A 37 -8.25 -5.17 -9.90
C HIS A 37 -8.64 -3.82 -10.51
N CYS A 38 -9.10 -2.85 -9.71
CA CYS A 38 -9.55 -1.54 -10.21
C CYS A 38 -8.67 -0.36 -9.80
N GLY A 39 -7.70 -0.55 -8.90
CA GLY A 39 -6.84 0.54 -8.41
C GLY A 39 -7.46 1.41 -7.30
N PHE A 40 -8.67 1.08 -6.82
CA PHE A 40 -9.29 1.76 -5.69
C PHE A 40 -8.35 1.76 -4.48
N ALA A 41 -8.09 2.95 -3.92
CA ALA A 41 -7.17 3.12 -2.80
C ALA A 41 -7.90 3.60 -1.55
N ILE A 42 -7.72 2.91 -0.42
CA ILE A 42 -8.31 3.26 0.88
C ILE A 42 -7.23 3.40 1.96
N CYS A 43 -7.27 4.48 2.73
CA CYS A 43 -6.29 4.75 3.78
C CYS A 43 -6.56 3.98 5.07
N GLN A 44 -5.58 3.98 5.99
CA GLN A 44 -5.68 3.33 7.31
C GLN A 44 -6.96 3.70 8.07
N ASN A 45 -7.29 4.99 8.14
CA ASN A 45 -8.44 5.46 8.92
C ASN A 45 -9.76 4.97 8.35
N CYS A 46 -9.98 5.22 7.05
CA CYS A 46 -11.22 4.82 6.38
C CYS A 46 -11.40 3.31 6.39
N MET A 47 -10.32 2.54 6.25
CA MET A 47 -10.43 1.09 6.35
C MET A 47 -10.84 0.65 7.76
N SER A 48 -10.22 1.19 8.82
CA SER A 48 -10.57 0.84 10.20
C SER A 48 -12.02 1.16 10.56
N GLU A 49 -12.56 2.25 10.02
CA GLU A 49 -13.98 2.64 10.21
C GLU A 49 -14.95 1.66 9.53
N TRP A 50 -14.60 1.15 8.35
CA TRP A 50 -15.48 0.34 7.50
C TRP A 50 -15.13 -1.16 7.51
N VAL A 51 -14.07 -1.58 8.20
CA VAL A 51 -13.55 -2.97 8.14
C VAL A 51 -14.59 -4.00 8.51
N GLN A 52 -15.49 -3.69 9.45
CA GLN A 52 -16.61 -4.55 9.85
C GLN A 52 -17.57 -4.87 8.69
N TRP A 53 -17.65 -4.00 7.69
CA TRP A 53 -18.50 -4.14 6.51
C TRP A 53 -17.71 -4.65 5.30
N LEU A 54 -16.44 -4.27 5.18
CA LEU A 54 -15.57 -4.62 4.06
C LEU A 54 -14.86 -5.97 4.24
N SER A 55 -14.77 -6.51 5.46
CA SER A 55 -14.07 -7.75 5.75
C SER A 55 -14.90 -8.66 6.66
N CYS A 56 -15.01 -9.93 6.31
CA CYS A 56 -15.69 -10.94 7.14
C CYS A 56 -14.73 -11.73 8.05
N ASN A 57 -13.41 -11.61 7.84
CA ASN A 57 -12.42 -12.48 8.50
C ASN A 57 -11.16 -11.75 8.98
N GLY A 58 -11.03 -10.45 8.72
CA GLY A 58 -9.85 -9.66 9.08
C GLY A 58 -8.56 -10.01 8.30
N ILE A 59 -8.63 -10.90 7.30
CA ILE A 59 -7.51 -11.34 6.46
C ILE A 59 -7.65 -10.76 5.05
N THR A 60 -8.88 -10.74 4.53
CA THR A 60 -9.24 -10.23 3.22
C THR A 60 -10.30 -9.14 3.32
N TRP A 61 -10.34 -8.23 2.36
CA TRP A 61 -11.36 -7.19 2.24
C TRP A 61 -11.98 -7.17 0.83
N TYR A 62 -13.25 -6.85 0.76
CA TYR A 62 -14.01 -6.65 -0.47
C TYR A 62 -13.87 -5.21 -0.94
N CYS A 63 -13.56 -5.02 -2.23
CA CYS A 63 -13.50 -3.70 -2.82
C CYS A 63 -14.93 -3.16 -3.02
N PRO A 64 -15.26 -1.97 -2.50
CA PRO A 64 -16.58 -1.38 -2.69
C PRO A 64 -16.84 -0.90 -4.13
N ASP A 65 -15.79 -0.77 -4.94
CA ASP A 65 -15.86 -0.25 -6.31
C ASP A 65 -16.08 -1.37 -7.34
N CYS A 66 -15.31 -2.45 -7.27
CA CYS A 66 -15.40 -3.57 -8.22
C CYS A 66 -15.92 -4.89 -7.63
N GLY A 67 -16.15 -4.97 -6.32
CA GLY A 67 -16.63 -6.18 -5.64
C GLY A 67 -15.57 -7.28 -5.42
N GLU A 68 -14.35 -7.11 -5.95
CA GLU A 68 -13.30 -8.13 -5.84
C GLU A 68 -12.68 -8.22 -4.46
N THR A 69 -12.18 -9.42 -4.12
CA THR A 69 -11.52 -9.69 -2.84
C THR A 69 -10.03 -9.36 -2.90
N ASN A 70 -9.51 -8.70 -1.87
CA ASN A 70 -8.11 -8.27 -1.75
C ASN A 70 -7.54 -8.71 -0.41
N GLY A 71 -6.27 -9.10 -0.35
CA GLY A 71 -5.59 -9.41 0.92
C GLY A 71 -5.06 -8.14 1.60
N PHE A 72 -5.05 -8.12 2.95
CA PHE A 72 -4.46 -7.01 3.72
C PHE A 72 -2.93 -6.90 3.64
N GLY A 73 -2.25 -7.84 2.98
CA GLY A 73 -0.81 -7.79 2.72
C GLY A 73 0.04 -8.79 3.51
N ASN A 74 -0.58 -9.69 4.29
CA ASN A 74 0.08 -10.82 4.96
C ASN A 74 0.18 -12.08 4.06
N GLN A 75 0.56 -11.91 2.80
CA GLN A 75 0.69 -13.01 1.84
C GLN A 75 2.13 -13.27 1.47
#